data_AF-A0A0F6RDN8-F1
#
_entry.id   AF-A0A0F6RDN8-F1
#
_cell.length_a   1.000
_cell.length_b   1.000
_cell.length_c   1.000
_cell.angle_alpha   90.00
_cell.angle_beta   90.00
_cell.angle_gamma   90.00
#
_symmetry.space_group_name_H-M   'P 1'
#
loop_
_entity.id
_entity.type
_entity.pdbx_description
1 polymer ?
#
loop_
_entity_poly.entity_id
_entity_poly.type
_entity_poly.pdbx_seq_one_letter_code
_entity_poly.pdbx_strand_id
1 'polypeptide(L)'
;MSSNTLKEKFEKELSIGIQLFDNKAFNSAFHHFERAHILGQPHYWRHVKSHYWMLRVGLKIRSFREITGQIVRIIGSAGSLVGKYPTGNTGGANVSPFKTMPIPDDLKPYLE
;
A
#
# COMPACT_ATOMS: atom_id res chain seq x y z
N MET A 1 0.06 17.62 11.34
CA MET A 1 1.32 17.08 11.93
C MET A 1 2.50 17.19 10.97
N SER A 2 3.76 17.07 11.41
CA SER A 2 4.92 17.23 10.50
C SER A 2 4.97 16.11 9.46
N SER A 3 5.31 16.44 8.21
CA SER A 3 5.51 15.50 7.08
C SER A 3 6.48 14.33 7.42
N ASN A 4 7.34 14.53 8.43
CA ASN A 4 8.25 13.51 8.94
C ASN A 4 7.51 12.31 9.55
N THR A 5 6.45 12.53 10.32
CA THR A 5 5.77 11.44 11.03
C THR A 5 5.04 10.48 10.08
N LEU A 6 4.40 10.99 9.01
CA LEU A 6 3.78 10.14 7.98
C LEU A 6 4.82 9.29 7.24
N LYS A 7 5.95 9.91 6.86
CA LYS A 7 7.05 9.21 6.19
C LYS A 7 7.63 8.09 7.07
N GLU A 8 7.86 8.38 8.35
CA GLU A 8 8.40 7.42 9.32
C GLU A 8 7.46 6.21 9.48
N LYS A 9 6.15 6.45 9.60
CA LYS A 9 5.15 5.38 9.72
C LYS A 9 5.07 4.53 8.46
N PHE A 10 5.12 5.18 7.29
CA PHE A 10 5.21 4.49 6.01
C PHE A 10 6.43 3.57 5.94
N GLU A 11 7.64 4.10 6.22
CA GLU A 11 8.86 3.29 6.15
C GLU A 11 8.88 2.19 7.20
N LYS A 12 8.26 2.41 8.37
CA LYS A 12 8.09 1.36 9.40
C LYS A 12 7.23 0.20 8.88
N GLU A 13 6.03 0.48 8.38
CA GLU A 13 5.13 -0.56 7.83
C GLU A 13 5.81 -1.29 6.67
N LEU A 14 6.45 -0.54 5.78
CA LEU A 14 7.16 -1.13 4.65
C LEU A 14 8.32 -2.04 5.10
N SER A 15 9.13 -1.59 6.05
CA SER A 15 10.27 -2.35 6.56
C SER A 15 9.82 -3.66 7.22
N ILE A 16 8.76 -3.63 8.04
CA ILE A 16 8.18 -4.83 8.64
C ILE A 16 7.65 -5.77 7.55
N GLY A 17 6.94 -5.22 6.55
CA GLY A 17 6.45 -6.00 5.41
C GLY A 17 7.56 -6.69 4.63
N ILE A 18 8.69 -6.01 4.40
CA ILE A 18 9.88 -6.57 3.73
C ILE A 18 10.48 -7.71 4.56
N GLN A 19 10.68 -7.50 5.87
CA GLN A 19 11.21 -8.55 6.75
C GLN A 19 10.32 -9.80 6.74
N LEU A 20 8.99 -9.62 6.81
CA LEU A 20 8.04 -10.73 6.73
C LEU A 20 8.06 -11.41 5.36
N PHE A 21 8.20 -10.64 4.28
CA PHE A 21 8.32 -11.16 2.92
C PHE A 21 9.56 -12.04 2.77
N ASP A 22 10.71 -11.58 3.27
CA ASP A 22 11.98 -12.32 3.22
C ASP A 22 11.89 -13.63 4.04
N ASN A 23 11.15 -13.59 5.15
CA ASN A 23 10.81 -14.76 5.96
C ASN A 23 9.67 -15.64 5.37
N LYS A 24 9.22 -15.36 4.16
CA LYS A 24 8.12 -16.06 3.45
C LYS A 24 6.76 -16.01 4.17
N ALA A 25 6.59 -15.10 5.14
CA ALA A 25 5.33 -14.84 5.83
C ALA A 25 4.42 -13.93 4.99
N PHE A 26 4.03 -14.40 3.79
CA PHE A 26 3.46 -13.56 2.74
C PHE A 26 2.13 -12.88 3.12
N ASN A 27 1.25 -13.55 3.88
CA ASN A 27 -0.02 -12.95 4.31
C ASN A 27 0.22 -11.77 5.27
N SER A 28 1.11 -11.96 6.25
CA SER A 28 1.48 -10.89 7.19
C SER A 28 2.22 -9.77 6.47
N ALA A 29 3.12 -10.11 5.52
CA ALA A 29 3.80 -9.12 4.70
C ALA A 29 2.81 -8.27 3.90
N PHE A 30 1.82 -8.91 3.27
CA PHE A 30 0.78 -8.23 2.51
C PHE A 30 -0.02 -7.25 3.37
N HIS A 31 -0.41 -7.66 4.58
CA HIS A 31 -1.09 -6.78 5.53
C HIS A 31 -0.30 -5.50 5.83
N HIS A 32 1.02 -5.61 6.05
CA HIS A 32 1.86 -4.45 6.25
C HIS A 32 2.01 -3.59 4.98
N PHE A 33 2.02 -4.21 3.79
CA PHE A 33 1.99 -3.46 2.54
C PHE A 33 0.65 -2.74 2.31
N GLU A 34 -0.49 -3.29 2.74
CA GLU A 34 -1.79 -2.58 2.71
C GLU A 34 -1.76 -1.31 3.56
N ARG A 35 -1.15 -1.39 4.76
CA ARG A 35 -1.00 -0.25 5.66
C ARG A 35 -0.01 0.78 5.11
N ALA A 36 1.12 0.32 4.56
CA ALA A 36 2.07 1.18 3.85
C ALA A 36 1.40 1.86 2.64
N HIS A 37 0.52 1.15 1.91
CA HIS A 37 -0.23 1.72 0.80
C HIS A 37 -1.16 2.85 1.28
N ILE A 38 -1.94 2.65 2.35
CA ILE A 38 -2.81 3.69 2.94
C ILE A 38 -2.00 4.94 3.32
N LEU A 39 -0.88 4.76 4.02
CA LEU A 39 0.02 5.87 4.39
C LEU A 39 0.74 6.50 3.18
N GLY A 40 0.91 5.73 2.11
CA GLY A 40 1.58 6.12 0.89
C GLY A 40 0.69 6.86 -0.11
N GLN A 41 -0.65 6.74 -0.03
CA GLN A 41 -1.57 7.32 -1.01
C GLN A 41 -1.34 8.83 -1.29
N PRO A 42 -1.06 9.68 -0.28
CA PRO A 42 -0.78 11.10 -0.52
C PRO A 42 0.52 11.39 -1.26
N HIS A 43 1.43 10.41 -1.40
CA HIS A 43 2.75 10.59 -1.98
C HIS A 43 3.03 9.55 -3.07
N TYR A 44 3.00 9.99 -4.34
CA TYR A 44 3.14 9.13 -5.53
C TYR A 44 4.19 8.02 -5.40
N TRP A 45 5.43 8.35 -5.03
CA TRP A 45 6.48 7.32 -4.93
C TRP A 45 6.23 6.26 -3.86
N ARG A 46 5.66 6.64 -2.71
CA ARG A 46 5.34 5.71 -1.61
C ARG A 46 4.15 4.82 -1.99
N HIS A 47 3.18 5.40 -2.69
CA HIS A 47 2.05 4.69 -3.26
C HIS A 47 2.52 3.59 -4.24
N VAL A 48 3.34 3.95 -5.24
CA VAL A 48 3.91 3.01 -6.22
C VAL A 48 4.78 1.95 -5.54
N LYS A 49 5.63 2.35 -4.57
CA LYS A 49 6.50 1.42 -3.82
C LYS A 49 5.67 0.37 -3.06
N SER A 50 4.51 0.74 -2.51
CA SER A 50 3.61 -0.22 -1.84
C SER A 50 3.03 -1.24 -2.83
N HIS A 51 2.53 -0.76 -3.98
CA HIS A 51 2.04 -1.65 -5.04
C HIS A 51 3.13 -2.56 -5.61
N TYR A 52 4.36 -2.07 -5.73
CA TYR A 52 5.49 -2.91 -6.12
C TYR A 52 5.70 -4.09 -5.15
N TRP A 53 5.62 -3.85 -3.85
CA TRP A 53 5.76 -4.93 -2.86
C TRP A 53 4.56 -5.88 -2.81
N MET A 54 3.34 -5.37 -3.01
CA MET A 54 2.15 -6.22 -3.22
C MET A 54 2.29 -7.09 -4.48
N LEU A 55 2.80 -6.53 -5.58
CA LEU A 55 3.10 -7.28 -6.81
C LEU A 55 4.12 -8.39 -6.54
N ARG A 56 5.17 -8.08 -5.78
CA ARG A 56 6.18 -9.06 -5.35
C ARG A 56 5.54 -10.20 -4.56
N VAL A 57 4.59 -9.93 -3.66
CA VAL A 57 3.82 -10.98 -2.98
C VAL A 57 3.03 -11.81 -3.99
N GLY A 58 2.28 -11.16 -4.89
CA GLY A 58 1.52 -11.83 -5.95
C GLY A 58 2.37 -12.79 -6.79
N LEU A 59 3.58 -12.37 -7.16
CA LEU A 59 4.56 -13.21 -7.87
C LEU A 59 5.02 -14.42 -7.04
N LYS A 60 5.28 -14.24 -5.74
CA LYS A 60 5.72 -15.33 -4.86
C LYS A 60 4.63 -16.37 -4.60
N ILE A 61 3.40 -15.94 -4.40
CA ILE A 61 2.25 -16.84 -4.16
C ILE A 61 1.56 -17.30 -5.46
N ARG A 62 2.08 -16.90 -6.63
CA ARG A 62 1.53 -17.19 -7.97
C ARG A 62 0.06 -16.78 -8.12
N SER A 63 -0.34 -15.67 -7.50
CA SER A 63 -1.68 -15.11 -7.65
C SER A 63 -1.76 -14.22 -8.89
N PHE A 64 -2.27 -14.77 -10.00
CA PHE A 64 -2.46 -14.00 -11.23
C PHE A 64 -3.38 -12.79 -11.04
N ARG A 65 -4.43 -12.93 -10.21
CA ARG A 65 -5.32 -11.81 -9.86
C ARG A 65 -4.55 -10.67 -9.21
N GLU A 66 -3.64 -10.99 -8.27
CA GLU A 66 -2.85 -9.98 -7.60
C GLU A 66 -1.83 -9.35 -8.55
N ILE A 67 -1.15 -10.17 -9.37
CA ILE A 67 -0.16 -9.68 -10.34
C ILE A 67 -0.80 -8.66 -11.30
N THR A 68 -1.91 -9.01 -11.95
CA THR A 68 -2.57 -8.11 -12.91
C THR A 68 -3.17 -6.89 -12.23
N GLY A 69 -3.80 -7.07 -11.07
CA GLY A 69 -4.36 -5.96 -10.29
C GLY A 69 -3.30 -4.94 -9.88
N GLN A 70 -2.13 -5.40 -9.43
CA GLN A 70 -1.05 -4.51 -9.00
C GLN A 70 -0.39 -3.78 -10.18
N ILE A 71 -0.23 -4.42 -11.35
CA ILE A 71 0.27 -3.74 -12.55
C ILE A 71 -0.65 -2.58 -12.96
N VAL A 72 -1.96 -2.82 -13.00
CA VAL A 72 -2.94 -1.76 -13.30
C VAL A 72 -2.90 -0.64 -12.26
N ARG A 73 -2.80 -0.99 -10.98
CA ARG A 73 -2.76 -0.01 -9.87
C ARG A 73 -1.47 0.82 -9.84
N ILE A 74 -0.33 0.27 -10.26
CA ILE A 74 0.91 1.05 -10.43
C ILE A 74 0.71 2.16 -11.45
N ILE A 75 0.08 1.86 -12.60
CA ILE A 75 -0.26 2.86 -13.62
C ILE A 75 -1.28 3.87 -13.06
N GLY A 76 -2.33 3.37 -12.39
CA GLY A 76 -3.38 4.20 -11.79
C GLY A 76 -2.91 5.09 -10.62
N SER A 77 -1.76 4.80 -10.02
CA SER A 77 -1.19 5.57 -8.90
C SER A 77 -0.83 7.01 -9.28
N ALA A 78 -0.79 7.35 -10.57
CA ALA A 78 -0.60 8.71 -11.07
C ALA A 78 -1.61 9.72 -10.47
N GLY A 79 -2.80 9.27 -10.04
CA GLY A 79 -3.78 10.11 -9.33
C GLY A 79 -3.22 10.79 -8.08
N SER A 80 -2.25 10.18 -7.40
CA SER A 80 -1.57 10.78 -6.23
C SER A 80 -0.82 12.06 -6.54
N LEU A 81 -0.35 12.26 -7.78
CA LEU A 81 0.34 13.49 -8.19
C LEU A 81 -0.59 14.72 -8.14
N VAL A 82 -1.89 14.49 -8.28
CA VAL A 82 -2.93 15.53 -8.24
C VAL A 82 -3.83 15.42 -7.01
N GLY A 83 -3.40 14.66 -6.00
CA GLY A 83 -4.15 14.47 -4.75
C GLY A 83 -5.46 13.69 -4.90
N LYS A 84 -5.64 12.91 -5.97
CA LYS A 84 -6.84 12.10 -6.23
C LYS A 84 -6.56 10.62 -6.01
N TYR A 85 -7.05 10.08 -4.91
CA TYR A 85 -6.95 8.66 -4.57
C TYR A 85 -8.10 8.25 -3.65
N PRO A 86 -8.49 6.96 -3.63
CA PRO A 86 -9.54 6.45 -2.75
C PRO A 86 -9.02 6.33 -1.31
N THR A 87 -9.27 7.34 -0.48
CA THR A 87 -8.83 7.36 0.93
C THR A 87 -9.14 6.05 1.65
N GLY A 88 -8.11 5.48 2.29
CA GLY A 88 -8.20 4.28 3.12
C GLY A 88 -8.30 2.96 2.34
N ASN A 89 -8.35 2.97 1.00
CA ASN A 89 -8.28 1.75 0.20
C ASN A 89 -7.03 0.95 0.56
N THR A 90 -7.13 -0.37 0.73
CA THR A 90 -5.98 -1.20 1.14
C THR A 90 -5.06 -1.56 -0.03
N GLY A 91 -5.47 -1.36 -1.28
CA GLY A 91 -4.64 -1.56 -2.46
C GLY A 91 -4.67 -2.98 -3.04
N GLY A 92 -5.23 -3.97 -2.35
CA GLY A 92 -5.31 -5.36 -2.83
C GLY A 92 -6.18 -5.55 -4.08
N ALA A 93 -5.88 -6.57 -4.89
CA ALA A 93 -6.65 -6.84 -6.11
C ALA A 93 -8.06 -7.43 -5.83
N ASN A 94 -8.36 -7.78 -4.59
CA ASN A 94 -9.68 -8.21 -4.11
C ASN A 94 -10.64 -7.05 -3.78
N VAL A 95 -10.16 -5.80 -3.79
CA VAL A 95 -10.98 -4.60 -3.58
C VAL A 95 -10.98 -3.73 -4.83
N SER A 96 -12.09 -3.02 -5.09
CA SER A 96 -12.18 -2.07 -6.20
C SER A 96 -11.15 -0.94 -6.03
N PRO A 97 -10.48 -0.49 -7.11
CA PRO A 97 -9.51 0.61 -7.06
C PRO A 97 -10.13 1.98 -6.85
N PHE A 98 -11.46 2.11 -6.89
CA PHE A 98 -12.18 3.38 -6.65
C PHE A 98 -12.93 3.39 -5.31
N LYS A 99 -12.87 2.29 -4.55
CA LYS A 99 -13.59 2.15 -3.29
C LYS A 99 -12.87 2.91 -2.18
N THR A 100 -13.50 3.94 -1.62
CA THR A 100 -13.07 4.52 -0.34
C THR A 100 -13.36 3.55 0.80
N MET A 101 -12.52 3.57 1.81
CA MET A 101 -12.62 2.67 2.97
C MET A 101 -12.25 3.43 4.24
N PRO A 102 -12.74 2.99 5.42
CA PRO A 102 -12.30 3.58 6.68
C PRO A 102 -10.78 3.43 6.85
N ILE A 103 -10.11 4.52 7.24
CA ILE A 103 -8.70 4.48 7.65
C ILE A 103 -8.64 3.74 9.01
N PRO A 104 -7.72 2.78 9.21
CA PRO A 104 -7.48 2.18 10.51
C PRO A 104 -7.21 3.24 11.58
N ASP A 105 -7.80 3.09 12.77
CA ASP A 105 -7.75 4.12 13.82
C ASP A 105 -6.33 4.48 14.24
N ASP A 106 -5.42 3.52 14.20
CA ASP A 106 -4.02 3.73 14.53
C ASP A 106 -3.23 4.49 13.45
N LEU A 107 -3.78 4.60 12.23
CA LEU A 107 -3.18 5.33 11.10
C LEU A 107 -3.75 6.73 10.90
N LYS A 108 -5.01 6.99 11.33
CA LYS A 108 -5.68 8.30 11.20
C LYS A 108 -4.82 9.49 11.65
N PRO A 109 -4.11 9.45 12.81
CA PRO A 109 -3.34 10.60 13.29
C PRO A 109 -2.18 11.04 12.39
N TYR A 110 -1.83 10.26 11.35
CA TYR A 110 -0.75 10.60 10.42
C TYR A 110 -1.25 11.11 9.07
N LEU A 111 -2.55 11.01 8.80
CA LEU A 111 -3.20 11.38 7.53
C LEU A 111 -4.06 12.64 7.64
N GLU A 112 -4.20 13.18 8.86
CA GLU A 112 -4.93 14.41 9.20
C GLU A 112 -3.99 15.60 9.49
#